data_AF-A0A521WC04-F1
#
_entry.id   AF-A0A521WC04-F1
#
_cell.length_a   1.000
_cell.length_b   1.000
_cell.length_c   1.000
_cell.angle_alpha   90.00
_cell.angle_beta   90.00
_cell.angle_gamma   90.00
#
_symmetry.space_group_name_H-M   'P 1'
#
loop_
_entity.id
_entity.type
_entity.pdbx_description
1 polymer ?
#
loop_
_entity_poly.entity_id
_entity_poly.type
_entity_poly.pdbx_seq_one_letter_code
_entity_poly.pdbx_strand_id
1 'polypeptide(L)' 'MAILVVAEHDNKNLKPSVANTVAAAAKLGGEISVLVGGSGCDEAAAAAA' A
#
# COMPACT_ATOMS: atom_id res chain seq x y z
N MET A 1 -5.71 -15.51 7.86
CA MET A 1 -6.10 -14.11 8.13
C MET A 1 -5.62 -13.28 6.96
N ALA A 2 -6.43 -12.33 6.48
CA ALA A 2 -6.08 -11.45 5.37
C ALA A 2 -6.01 -10.01 5.88
N ILE A 3 -5.03 -9.25 5.42
CA ILE A 3 -4.76 -7.86 5.80
C ILE A 3 -4.87 -7.00 4.54
N LEU A 4 -5.67 -5.94 4.62
CA LEU A 4 -5.76 -4.93 3.58
C LEU A 4 -5.07 -3.65 4.05
N VAL A 5 -4.03 -3.22 3.33
CA VAL A 5 -3.34 -1.94 3.53
C VAL A 5 -3.87 -0.95 2.50
N VAL A 6 -4.48 0.14 2.94
CA VAL A 6 -4.85 1.25 2.05
C VAL A 6 -3.65 2.18 1.93
N ALA A 7 -3.11 2.31 0.72
CA ALA A 7 -1.88 3.05 0.46
C ALA A 7 -2.17 4.53 0.19
N GLU A 8 -1.55 5.40 0.98
CA GLU A 8 -1.58 6.84 0.79
C GLU A 8 -0.58 7.24 -0.32
N HIS A 9 -1.01 8.13 -1.23
CA HIS A 9 -0.19 8.54 -2.37
C HIS A 9 -0.44 10.01 -2.77
N ASP A 10 0.41 10.53 -3.67
CA ASP A 10 0.26 11.84 -4.33
C ASP A 10 -0.04 11.72 -5.85
N ASN A 11 -0.54 10.55 -6.25
CA ASN A 11 -0.90 10.09 -7.60
C ASN A 11 0.29 9.50 -8.36
N LYS A 12 1.52 9.88 -8.00
CA LYS A 12 2.74 9.34 -8.61
C LYS A 12 3.52 8.47 -7.65
N ASN A 13 3.65 8.92 -6.41
CA ASN A 13 4.45 8.32 -5.38
C ASN A 13 3.59 7.85 -4.21
N LEU A 14 3.97 6.70 -3.64
CA LEU A 14 3.49 6.28 -2.34
C LEU A 14 4.12 7.15 -1.25
N LYS A 15 3.34 7.50 -0.23
CA LYS A 15 3.90 8.16 0.94
C LYS A 15 4.73 7.18 1.78
N PRO A 16 5.77 7.64 2.49
CA PRO A 16 6.60 6.78 3.34
C PRO A 16 5.82 6.03 4.43
N SER A 17 4.65 6.55 4.83
CA SER A 17 3.72 5.89 5.77
C SER A 17 3.29 4.49 5.29
N VAL A 18 3.18 4.26 3.98
CA VAL A 18 2.76 2.98 3.41
C VAL A 18 3.73 1.86 3.76
N ALA A 19 5.04 2.10 3.66
CA ALA A 19 6.07 1.11 3.98
C ALA A 19 6.03 0.71 5.46
N ASN A 20 5.80 1.67 6.37
CA ASN A 20 5.65 1.40 7.80
C ASN A 20 4.42 0.53 8.07
N THR A 21 3.30 0.82 7.41
CA THR A 21 2.06 0.06 7.56
C THR A 21 2.21 -1.36 7.02
N VAL A 22 2.86 -1.56 5.87
CA VAL A 22 3.15 -2.91 5.33
C VAL A 22 4.07 -3.69 6.26
N ALA A 23 5.12 -3.06 6.80
CA ALA A 23 6.01 -3.70 7.75
C ALA A 23 5.30 -4.10 9.06
N ALA A 24 4.35 -3.30 9.52
CA ALA A 24 3.50 -3.65 10.66
C ALA A 24 2.56 -4.82 10.32
N ALA A 25 1.91 -4.79 9.15
CA ALA A 25 1.06 -5.87 8.67
C ALA A 25 1.83 -7.21 8.57
N ALA A 26 3.07 -7.18 8.08
CA ALA A 26 3.92 -8.36 8.00
C ALA A 26 4.17 -9.01 9.38
N LYS A 27 4.27 -8.22 10.45
CA LYS A 27 4.45 -8.73 11.82
C LYS A 27 3.19 -9.38 12.39
N LEU A 28 2.01 -8.98 11.93
CA LEU A 28 0.73 -9.60 12.33
C LEU A 28 0.55 -11.00 11.71
N GLY A 29 1.26 -11.27 10.61
CA GLY A 29 1.16 -12.51 9.86
C GLY A 29 -0.11 -12.58 9.00
N GLY A 30 -0.10 -13.47 8.00
CA GLY A 30 -1.19 -13.60 7.03
C GLY A 30 -0.87 -12.97 5.67
N GLU A 31 -1.84 -13.04 4.77
CA GLU A 31 -1.72 -12.49 3.43
C GLU A 31 -1.96 -10.97 3.46
N ILE A 32 -1.13 -10.21 2.74
CA ILE A 32 -1.23 -8.75 2.67
C ILE A 32 -1.61 -8.36 1.26
N SER A 33 -2.72 -7.64 1.12
CA SER A 33 -3.12 -6.93 -0.10
C SER A 33 -2.94 -5.43 0.11
N VAL A 34 -2.43 -4.74 -0.91
CA VAL A 34 -2.28 -3.28 -0.90
C VAL A 34 -3.25 -2.67 -1.91
N LEU A 35 -4.12 -1.77 -1.44
CA LEU A 35 -5.04 -1.01 -2.29
C LEU A 35 -4.49 0.39 -2.53
N VAL A 36 -4.22 0.72 -3.79
CA VAL A 36 -3.96 2.07 -4.28
C VAL A 36 -5.19 2.52 -5.04
N GLY A 37 -5.81 3.63 -4.64
CA GLY A 37 -7.07 4.09 -5.22
C GLY A 37 -7.08 5.60 -5.42
N GLY A 38 -7.31 6.05 -6.65
CA GLY A 38 -7.41 7.45 -7.00
C GLY A 38 -7.39 7.66 -8.52
N SER A 39 -7.68 8.87 -8.98
CA SER A 39 -7.56 9.21 -10.40
C SER A 39 -6.10 9.39 -10.79
N GLY A 40 -5.64 8.69 -11.82
CA GLY A 40 -4.25 8.80 -12.30
C GLY A 40 -3.22 8.28 -11.31
N CYS A 41 -3.55 7.24 -10.53
CA CYS A 41 -2.64 6.62 -9.57
C CYS A 41 -1.81 5.46 -10.16
N ASP A 42 -1.76 5.29 -11.48
CA ASP A 42 -1.13 4.13 -12.12
C ASP A 42 0.35 3.97 -11.75
N GLU A 43 1.10 5.08 -11.67
CA GLU A 43 2.50 5.08 -11.22
C GLU A 43 2.62 4.65 -9.74
N ALA A 44 1.76 5.19 -8.87
CA ALA A 44 1.74 4.82 -7.46
C ALA A 44 1.31 3.35 -7.26
N ALA A 45 0.41 2.84 -8.09
CA ALA A 45 -0.03 1.46 -8.08
C ALA A 45 1.08 0.50 -8.52
N ALA A 46 1.83 0.86 -9.57
CA ALA A 46 3.01 0.10 -10.00
C ALA A 46 4.10 0.04 -8.91
N ALA A 47 4.27 1.11 -8.13
CA ALA A 47 5.19 1.13 -7.00
C ALA A 47 4.74 0.27 -5.80
N ALA A 48 3.47 -0.14 -5.75
CA ALA A 48 2.90 -0.96 -4.68
C ALA A 48 2.81 -2.47 -5.02
N ALA A 49 3.11 -2.85 -6.27
CA ALA A 49 3.07 -4.23 -6.78
C ALA A 49 4.34 -5.00 -6.42
#